data_AF-A0A7W0SF04-F1
#
_entry.id   AF-A0A7W0SF04-F1
#
_cell.length_a   1.000
_cell.length_b   1.000
_cell.length_c   1.000
_cell.angle_alpha   90.00
_cell.angle_beta   90.00
_cell.angle_gamma   90.00
#
_symmetry.space_group_name_H-M   'P 1'
#
loop_
_entity.id
_entity.type
_entity.pdbx_description
1 polymer ?
#
loop_
_entity_poly.entity_id
_entity_poly.type
_entity_poly.pdbx_seq_one_letter_code
_entity_poly.pdbx_strand_id
1 'polypeptide(L)' 'GGASDGNFVAALGVPVLDGLGIAGDGAHRMDEHILIDDIAKRATLVTSMLLNL' A
#
# COMPACT_ATOMS: atom_id res chain seq x y z
N GLY A 1 -7.05 7.52 -9.67
CA GLY A 1 -5.61 7.38 -9.39
C GLY A 1 -5.25 8.25 -8.22
N GLY A 2 -4.38 7.79 -7.33
CA GLY A 2 -3.92 8.52 -6.15
C GLY A 2 -2.48 9.02 -6.28
N ALA A 3 -1.96 9.64 -5.23
CA ALA A 3 -0.58 10.08 -5.12
C ALA A 3 0.05 9.51 -3.84
N SER A 4 1.37 9.37 -3.86
CA SER A 4 2.19 9.05 -2.69
C SER A 4 3.47 9.86 -2.70
N ASP A 5 4.20 9.80 -1.60
CA ASP A 5 5.52 10.43 -1.44
C ASP A 5 6.66 9.59 -2.05
N GLY A 6 6.33 8.54 -2.81
CA GLY A 6 7.32 7.65 -3.45
C GLY A 6 8.24 8.37 -4.44
N ASN A 7 7.78 9.49 -5.02
CA ASN A 7 8.57 10.33 -5.92
C ASN A 7 9.84 10.89 -5.25
N PHE A 8 9.81 11.18 -3.95
CA PHE A 8 10.99 11.70 -3.24
C PHE A 8 12.10 10.65 -3.12
N VAL A 9 11.72 9.40 -2.83
CA VAL A 9 12.67 8.28 -2.74
C VAL A 9 13.17 7.88 -4.13
N ALA A 10 12.28 7.86 -5.13
CA ALA A 10 12.65 7.59 -6.52
C ALA A 10 13.65 8.62 -7.08
N ALA A 11 13.54 9.89 -6.68
CA ALA A 11 14.50 10.94 -7.06
C ALA A 11 15.93 10.67 -6.57
N LEU A 12 16.11 9.80 -5.56
CA LEU A 12 17.41 9.35 -5.07
C LEU A 12 17.96 8.14 -5.86
N GLY A 13 17.27 7.68 -6.90
CA GLY A 13 17.64 6.50 -7.69
C GLY A 13 17.31 5.16 -7.01
N VAL A 14 16.56 5.18 -5.91
CA VAL A 14 16.13 3.97 -5.20
C VAL A 14 14.85 3.43 -5.86
N PRO A 15 14.78 2.14 -6.23
CA PRO A 15 13.54 1.54 -6.72
C PRO A 15 12.44 1.62 -5.66
N VAL A 16 11.27 2.14 -6.03
CA VAL A 16 10.11 2.27 -5.14
C VAL A 16 8.98 1.39 -5.65
N LEU A 17 8.45 0.55 -4.77
CA LEU A 17 7.19 -0.14 -4.95
C LEU A 17 6.21 0.42 -3.92
N ASP A 18 5.08 0.93 -4.41
CA ASP A 18 4.06 1.61 -3.62
C ASP A 18 2.67 1.03 -3.93
N GLY A 19 1.66 1.39 -3.14
CA GLY A 19 0.29 0.93 -3.32
C GLY A 19 0.00 -0.44 -2.69
N LEU A 20 0.81 -0.88 -1.72
CA LEU A 20 0.62 -2.15 -0.99
C LEU A 20 -0.41 -2.07 0.15
N GLY A 21 -1.28 -1.05 0.14
CA GLY A 21 -2.30 -0.82 1.15
C GLY A 21 -3.45 -1.85 1.13
N ILE A 22 -4.30 -1.76 2.15
CA ILE A 22 -5.50 -2.59 2.31
C ILE A 22 -6.53 -2.23 1.24
N ALA A 23 -7.21 -3.24 0.69
CA ALA A 23 -8.33 -3.03 -0.22
C ALA A 23 -9.49 -2.30 0.48
N GLY A 24 -10.17 -1.45 -0.28
CA GLY A 24 -11.26 -0.61 0.20
C GLY A 24 -11.82 0.24 -0.94
N ASP A 25 -12.72 1.15 -0.62
CA ASP A 25 -13.26 2.10 -1.60
C ASP A 25 -13.68 3.41 -0.91
N GLY A 26 -13.96 4.42 -1.73
CA GLY A 26 -14.46 5.71 -1.28
C GLY A 26 -13.39 6.61 -0.69
N ALA A 27 -12.10 6.42 -1.04
CA ALA A 27 -11.03 7.31 -0.59
C ALA A 27 -11.42 8.79 -0.77
N HIS A 28 -11.34 9.57 0.30
CA HIS A 28 -11.76 10.98 0.37
C HIS A 28 -13.29 11.23 0.32
N ARG A 29 -14.12 10.24 0.67
CA ARG A 29 -15.58 10.36 0.77
C ARG A 29 -16.07 9.95 2.17
N MET A 30 -17.31 10.34 2.51
CA MET A 30 -17.91 10.01 3.82
C MET A 30 -18.14 8.51 4.04
N ASP A 31 -18.23 7.74 2.94
CA ASP A 31 -18.39 6.29 2.91
C ASP A 31 -17.06 5.55 2.66
N GLU A 32 -15.93 6.21 2.93
CA GLU A 32 -14.62 5.59 2.90
C GLU A 32 -14.57 4.39 3.85
N HIS A 33 -14.13 3.24 3.34
CA HIS A 33 -14.03 2.01 4.12
C HIS A 33 -12.95 1.08 3.58
N ILE A 34 -12.55 0.13 4.41
CA ILE A 34 -11.65 -0.97 4.07
C ILE A 34 -12.38 -2.31 4.14
N LEU A 35 -11.83 -3.31 3.47
CA LEU A 35 -12.26 -4.70 3.59
C LEU A 35 -11.48 -5.39 4.71
N ILE A 36 -12.15 -5.74 5.81
CA ILE A 36 -11.52 -6.35 7.00
C ILE A 36 -10.77 -7.65 6.65
N ASP A 37 -11.34 -8.48 5.78
CA ASP A 37 -10.74 -9.74 5.35
C ASP A 37 -9.44 -9.56 4.53
N ASP A 38 -9.13 -8.34 4.08
CA ASP A 38 -7.88 -8.03 3.36
C ASP A 38 -6.71 -7.71 4.30
N ILE A 39 -6.97 -7.40 5.58
CA ILE A 39 -5.94 -7.06 6.58
C ILE A 39 -4.92 -8.21 6.71
N ALA A 40 -5.40 -9.44 6.94
CA ALA A 40 -4.53 -10.59 7.10
C ALA A 40 -3.72 -10.90 5.83
N LYS A 41 -4.32 -10.70 4.66
CA LYS A 41 -3.66 -10.90 3.36
C LYS A 41 -2.53 -9.88 3.16
N ARG A 42 -2.76 -8.61 3.48
CA ARG A 42 -1.74 -7.56 3.37
C ARG A 42 -0.62 -7.70 4.38
N ALA A 43 -0.93 -8.04 5.62
CA ALA A 43 0.08 -8.38 6.61
C ALA A 43 0.98 -9.52 6.11
N THR A 44 0.37 -10.60 5.62
CA THR A 44 1.11 -11.75 5.08
C THR A 44 2.00 -11.36 3.89
N LEU A 45 1.49 -10.55 2.95
CA LEU A 45 2.26 -10.08 1.80
C LEU A 45 3.49 -9.27 2.24
N VAL A 46 3.30 -8.25 3.06
CA VAL A 46 4.40 -7.38 3.52
C VAL A 46 5.42 -8.18 4.32
N THR A 47 4.98 -9.04 5.23
CA THR A 47 5.86 -9.94 5.98
C THR A 47 6.64 -10.86 5.05
N SER A 48 5.98 -11.46 4.05
CA SER A 48 6.65 -12.34 3.10
C SER A 48 7.69 -11.61 2.27
N MET A 49 7.44 -10.36 1.89
CA MET A 49 8.43 -9.54 1.20
C MET A 49 9.63 -9.28 2.10
N LEU A 50 9.42 -8.82 3.34
CA LEU A 50 10.53 -8.55 4.27
C LEU A 50 11.37 -9.80 4.59
N LEU A 51 10.77 -10.99 4.61
CA LEU A 51 11.47 -12.24 4.91
C LEU A 51 12.13 -12.88 3.69
N ASN A 52 11.75 -12.51 2.47
CA ASN A 52 12.25 -13.11 1.22
C ASN A 52 12.92 -12.11 0.26
N LEU A 53 13.16 -10.88 0.72
CA LEU A 53 14.03 -9.89 0.07
C LEU A 53 15.48 -10.10 0.51
#